data_AF-A0A1X9LUT8-F1
#
_entry.id   AF-A0A1X9LUT8-F1
#
_cell.length_a   1.000
_cell.length_b   1.000
_cell.length_c   1.000
_cell.angle_alpha   90.00
_cell.angle_beta   90.00
_cell.angle_gamma   90.00
#
_symmetry.space_group_name_H-M   'P 1'
#
loop_
_entity.id
_entity.type
_entity.pdbx_description
1 polymer ?
#
loop_
_entity_poly.entity_id
_entity_poly.type
_entity_poly.pdbx_seq_one_letter_code
_entity_poly.pdbx_strand_id
1 'polypeptide(L)'
;MTVPDLVDALPARAVRAQASLWVVGVHGGAGVDTLTRLGTGWAGIGRAWPAYPDGALVDVVLAARTHYAGLRAAQNAARQWAAGQVPHVRLHGLVLTADAPGKLPKPLTELAHRIGGGVPRVWVMPWDENTRRTGQAPAAPAYTEFAADLTTILEGGPQR
;
A
#
# COMPACT_ATOMS: atom_id res chain seq x y z
N MET A 1 -16.09 16.04 23.02
CA MET A 1 -15.77 15.83 21.59
C MET A 1 -14.64 14.81 21.53
N THR A 2 -14.98 13.53 21.53
CA THR A 2 -14.02 12.43 21.50
C THR A 2 -13.52 12.31 20.06
N VAL A 3 -12.23 12.57 19.80
CA VAL A 3 -11.62 12.52 18.46
C VAL A 3 -11.55 11.05 18.01
N PRO A 4 -12.42 10.59 17.09
CA PRO A 4 -12.43 9.18 16.66
C PRO A 4 -11.28 8.87 15.70
N ASP A 5 -10.64 9.89 15.12
CA ASP A 5 -9.66 9.75 14.04
C ASP A 5 -8.28 9.24 14.48
N LEU A 6 -7.91 9.35 15.76
CA LEU A 6 -6.59 8.91 16.24
C LEU A 6 -6.50 7.39 16.45
N VAL A 7 -7.62 6.71 16.70
CA VAL A 7 -7.63 5.27 17.05
C VAL A 7 -7.32 4.38 15.83
N ASP A 8 -7.61 4.89 14.63
CA ASP A 8 -7.41 4.17 13.37
C ASP A 8 -6.19 4.68 12.57
N ALA A 9 -5.45 5.67 13.09
CA ALA A 9 -4.24 6.17 12.45
C ALA A 9 -3.12 5.13 12.54
N LEU A 10 -2.31 5.03 11.48
CA LEU A 10 -1.12 4.19 11.54
C LEU A 10 -0.05 4.92 12.38
N PRO A 11 0.57 4.26 13.37
CA PRO A 11 1.68 4.85 14.10
C PRO A 11 2.92 4.94 13.20
N ALA A 12 3.83 5.89 13.48
CA ALA A 12 5.18 5.83 12.94
C ALA A 12 6.01 4.80 13.72
N ARG A 13 6.86 4.03 13.02
CA ARG A 13 7.77 3.06 13.62
C ARG A 13 9.17 3.22 13.04
N ALA A 14 10.15 3.36 13.93
CA ALA A 14 11.55 3.41 13.55
C ALA A 14 11.97 2.12 12.84
N VAL A 15 12.62 2.25 11.68
CA VAL A 15 13.19 1.14 10.91
C VAL A 15 14.69 1.35 10.75
N ARG A 16 15.46 0.27 10.83
CA ARG A 16 16.93 0.30 10.70
C ARG A 16 17.45 -0.37 9.42
N ALA A 17 16.64 -1.27 8.84
CA ALA A 17 16.97 -1.89 7.56
C ALA A 17 16.80 -0.87 6.45
N GLN A 18 17.79 -0.81 5.55
CA GLN A 18 17.68 0.01 4.34
C GLN A 18 16.83 -0.73 3.30
N ALA A 19 15.93 0.00 2.66
CA ALA A 19 15.09 -0.51 1.58
C ALA A 19 14.91 0.58 0.52
N SER A 20 14.89 0.18 -0.76
CA SER A 20 14.56 1.08 -1.88
C SER A 20 13.07 1.44 -1.90
N LEU A 21 12.24 0.62 -1.26
CA LEU A 21 10.81 0.83 -1.10
C LEU A 21 10.29 0.10 0.13
N TRP A 22 9.39 0.73 0.87
CA TRP A 22 8.59 0.09 1.90
C TRP A 22 7.15 -0.16 1.44
N VAL A 23 6.72 -1.43 1.52
CA VAL A 23 5.32 -1.83 1.35
C VAL A 23 4.64 -1.81 2.72
N VAL A 24 3.73 -0.86 2.92
CA VAL A 24 3.00 -0.66 4.17
C VAL A 24 1.63 -1.35 4.11
N GLY A 25 1.44 -2.38 4.91
CA GLY A 25 0.14 -3.02 5.08
C GLY A 25 -0.77 -2.22 6.01
N VAL A 26 -1.84 -1.63 5.49
CA VAL A 26 -2.75 -0.80 6.31
C VAL A 26 -3.64 -1.63 7.25
N HIS A 27 -3.70 -2.94 7.03
CA HIS A 27 -4.38 -3.92 7.89
C HIS A 27 -3.65 -5.28 7.87
N GLY A 28 -4.05 -6.22 8.73
CA GLY A 28 -3.52 -7.59 8.70
C GLY A 28 -3.96 -8.34 7.44
N GLY A 29 -3.05 -9.06 6.79
CA GLY A 29 -3.36 -9.79 5.54
C GLY A 29 -3.45 -8.91 4.29
N ALA A 30 -2.89 -7.71 4.31
CA ALA A 30 -2.89 -6.78 3.17
C ALA A 30 -2.11 -7.23 1.93
N GLY A 31 -1.39 -8.35 2.00
CA GLY A 31 -0.58 -8.88 0.89
C GLY A 31 0.85 -8.31 0.83
N VAL A 32 1.35 -7.73 1.93
CA VAL A 32 2.69 -7.13 2.02
C VAL A 32 3.77 -8.09 1.52
N ASP A 33 3.82 -9.31 2.05
CA ASP A 33 4.85 -10.29 1.68
C ASP A 33 4.79 -10.70 0.21
N THR A 34 3.60 -10.70 -0.39
CA THR A 34 3.44 -10.98 -1.81
C THR A 34 4.02 -9.86 -2.66
N LEU A 35 3.76 -8.61 -2.30
CA LEU A 35 4.24 -7.44 -3.05
C LEU A 35 5.74 -7.25 -2.91
N THR A 36 6.32 -7.46 -1.72
CA THR A 36 7.76 -7.30 -1.50
C THR A 36 8.61 -8.28 -2.32
N ARG A 37 8.07 -9.46 -2.65
CA ARG A 37 8.75 -10.43 -3.51
C ARG A 37 8.82 -10.03 -4.99
N LEU A 38 8.11 -8.99 -5.41
CA LEU A 38 8.07 -8.56 -6.81
C LEU A 38 9.25 -7.67 -7.22
N GLY A 39 9.94 -7.04 -6.25
CA GLY A 39 11.02 -6.11 -6.52
C GLY A 39 12.23 -6.33 -5.63
N THR A 40 13.41 -6.00 -6.16
CA THR A 40 14.67 -6.10 -5.43
C THR A 40 14.83 -4.92 -4.47
N GLY A 41 15.18 -5.21 -3.22
CA GLY A 41 15.40 -4.17 -2.19
C GLY A 41 14.11 -3.61 -1.57
N TRP A 42 12.95 -4.20 -1.89
CA TRP A 42 11.69 -3.84 -1.27
C TRP A 42 11.55 -4.52 0.10
N ALA A 43 11.05 -3.79 1.09
CA ALA A 43 10.82 -4.29 2.43
C ALA A 43 9.36 -4.14 2.86
N GLY A 44 8.90 -5.05 3.70
CA GLY A 44 7.54 -5.06 4.20
C GLY A 44 7.45 -4.48 5.60
N ILE A 45 6.41 -3.69 5.86
CA ILE A 45 6.03 -3.29 7.20
C ILE A 45 4.52 -3.44 7.36
N GLY A 46 4.09 -3.94 8.52
CA GLY A 46 2.66 -4.06 8.85
C GLY A 46 2.01 -2.68 9.07
N ARG A 47 1.08 -2.60 10.03
CA ARG A 47 0.29 -1.41 10.34
C ARG A 47 1.12 -0.29 11.00
N ALA A 48 2.08 0.29 10.28
CA ALA A 48 2.87 1.43 10.71
C ALA A 48 3.54 2.15 9.52
N TRP A 49 3.74 3.45 9.63
CA TRP A 49 4.60 4.21 8.74
C TRP A 49 6.07 3.99 9.10
N PRO A 50 6.93 3.59 8.16
CA PRO A 50 8.36 3.45 8.40
C PRO A 50 9.02 4.83 8.55
N ALA A 51 9.89 4.98 9.54
CA ALA A 51 10.67 6.19 9.75
C ALA A 51 12.15 5.84 9.99
N TYR A 52 13.08 6.46 9.26
CA TYR A 52 14.49 6.33 9.58
C TYR A 52 14.87 7.23 10.77
N PRO A 53 15.78 6.80 11.67
CA PRO A 53 16.17 7.59 12.84
C PRO A 53 16.80 8.94 12.51
N ASP A 54 17.42 9.06 11.35
CA ASP A 54 18.05 10.29 10.84
C ASP A 54 17.05 11.24 10.15
N GLY A 55 15.77 10.85 10.06
CA GLY A 55 14.72 11.64 9.41
C GLY A 55 14.77 11.61 7.88
N ALA A 56 15.57 10.74 7.27
CA ALA A 56 15.61 10.59 5.82
C ALA A 56 14.23 10.21 5.25
N LEU A 57 13.96 10.65 4.01
CA LEU A 57 12.72 10.32 3.32
C LEU A 57 12.62 8.82 3.07
N VAL A 58 11.40 8.29 3.20
CA VAL A 58 11.09 6.88 2.98
C VAL A 58 10.12 6.74 1.83
N ASP A 59 10.52 5.99 0.80
CA ASP A 59 9.68 5.64 -0.33
C ASP A 59 8.67 4.55 0.05
N VAL A 60 7.38 4.81 -0.16
CA VAL A 60 6.29 3.96 0.35
C VAL A 60 5.24 3.66 -0.71
N VAL A 61 4.74 2.43 -0.73
CA VAL A 61 3.38 2.12 -1.24
C VAL A 61 2.51 1.61 -0.11
N LEU A 62 1.23 1.97 -0.14
CA LEU A 62 0.23 1.35 0.73
C LEU A 62 -0.29 0.07 0.09
N ALA A 63 -0.55 -0.96 0.89
CA ALA A 63 -1.18 -2.20 0.47
C ALA A 63 -2.48 -2.42 1.26
N ALA A 64 -3.55 -2.75 0.55
CA ALA A 64 -4.85 -3.09 1.13
C ALA A 64 -5.60 -4.13 0.30
N ARG A 65 -6.50 -4.86 0.95
CA ARG A 65 -7.50 -5.70 0.30
C ARG A 65 -8.79 -4.90 0.09
N THR A 66 -9.56 -5.31 -0.92
CA THR A 66 -10.78 -4.60 -1.34
C THR A 66 -12.04 -4.92 -0.51
N HIS A 67 -11.91 -5.65 0.60
CA HIS A 67 -13.00 -5.77 1.58
C HIS A 67 -13.20 -4.45 2.35
N TYR A 68 -14.39 -4.25 2.92
CA TYR A 68 -14.78 -2.98 3.58
C TYR A 68 -13.76 -2.48 4.61
N ALA A 69 -13.35 -3.33 5.57
CA ALA A 69 -12.38 -2.93 6.61
C ALA A 69 -11.02 -2.53 6.02
N GLY A 70 -10.58 -3.17 4.93
CA GLY A 70 -9.32 -2.89 4.27
C GLY A 70 -9.37 -1.55 3.54
N LEU A 71 -10.45 -1.29 2.82
CA LEU A 71 -10.68 0.01 2.17
C LEU A 71 -10.82 1.15 3.20
N ARG A 72 -11.47 0.92 4.34
CA ARG A 72 -11.54 1.93 5.42
C ARG A 72 -10.16 2.23 6.01
N ALA A 73 -9.36 1.21 6.27
CA ALA A 73 -7.98 1.40 6.74
C ALA A 73 -7.12 2.13 5.69
N ALA A 74 -7.27 1.81 4.40
CA ALA A 74 -6.60 2.52 3.31
C ALA A 74 -7.03 3.99 3.24
N GLN A 75 -8.32 4.29 3.42
CA GLN A 75 -8.84 5.65 3.48
C GLN A 75 -8.24 6.45 4.64
N ASN A 76 -8.06 5.82 5.80
CA ASN A 76 -7.46 6.47 6.97
C ASN A 76 -5.97 6.77 6.73
N ALA A 77 -5.21 5.81 6.21
CA ALA A 77 -3.81 6.01 5.86
C ALA A 77 -3.62 7.09 4.78
N ALA A 78 -4.43 7.07 3.72
CA ALA A 78 -4.40 8.09 2.68
C ALA A 78 -4.68 9.50 3.24
N ARG A 79 -5.68 9.63 4.15
CA ARG A 79 -5.97 10.90 4.82
C ARG A 79 -4.83 11.38 5.71
N GLN A 80 -4.21 10.47 6.47
CA GLN A 80 -3.06 10.79 7.33
C GLN A 80 -1.89 11.33 6.50
N TRP A 81 -1.59 10.70 5.36
CA TRP A 81 -0.58 11.19 4.42
C TRP A 81 -0.96 12.53 3.80
N ALA A 82 -2.17 12.66 3.27
CA ALA A 82 -2.65 13.88 2.62
C ALA A 82 -2.74 15.09 3.57
N ALA A 83 -2.95 14.84 4.87
CA ALA A 83 -2.92 15.85 5.91
C ALA A 83 -1.49 16.27 6.32
N GLY A 84 -0.44 15.71 5.71
CA GLY A 84 0.95 16.04 6.02
C GLY A 84 1.44 15.48 7.37
N GLN A 85 0.73 14.52 7.96
CA GLN A 85 1.06 13.98 9.29
C GLN A 85 2.28 13.04 9.27
N VAL A 86 2.73 12.63 8.09
CA VAL A 86 3.92 11.80 7.87
C VAL A 86 4.86 12.47 6.86
N PRO A 87 5.48 13.61 7.22
CA PRO A 87 6.26 14.42 6.28
C PRO A 87 7.54 13.74 5.77
N HIS A 88 7.99 12.68 6.46
CA HIS A 88 9.13 11.86 6.06
C HIS A 88 8.77 10.77 5.03
N VAL A 89 7.50 10.66 4.63
CA VAL A 89 7.03 9.62 3.69
C VAL A 89 6.84 10.21 2.29
N ARG A 90 7.56 9.65 1.32
CA ARG A 90 7.25 9.80 -0.11
C ARG A 90 6.31 8.67 -0.52
N LEU A 91 5.02 8.97 -0.59
CA LEU A 91 4.02 8.00 -1.03
C LEU A 91 3.99 7.92 -2.57
N HIS A 92 4.11 6.71 -3.12
CA HIS A 92 4.01 6.46 -4.56
C HIS A 92 2.62 6.01 -5.00
N GLY A 93 1.82 5.46 -4.08
CA GLY A 93 0.43 5.12 -4.35
C GLY A 93 -0.12 4.02 -3.45
N LEU A 94 -1.26 3.46 -3.87
CA LEU A 94 -2.01 2.43 -3.16
C LEU A 94 -2.20 1.20 -4.06
N VAL A 95 -1.84 0.03 -3.54
CA VAL A 95 -2.11 -1.27 -4.15
C VAL A 95 -3.37 -1.86 -3.52
N LEU A 96 -4.39 -2.08 -4.35
CA LEU A 96 -5.66 -2.70 -3.98
C LEU A 96 -5.72 -4.13 -4.53
N THR A 97 -5.62 -5.12 -3.66
CA THR A 97 -5.71 -6.53 -4.04
C THR A 97 -7.13 -7.05 -3.83
N ALA A 98 -7.69 -7.73 -4.82
CA ALA A 98 -9.02 -8.35 -4.74
C ALA A 98 -9.14 -9.24 -3.50
N ASP A 99 -10.16 -9.04 -2.66
CA ASP A 99 -10.40 -9.87 -1.47
C ASP A 99 -11.08 -11.20 -1.80
N ALA A 100 -11.83 -11.24 -2.90
CA ALA A 100 -12.55 -12.41 -3.41
C ALA A 100 -12.56 -12.42 -4.96
N PRO A 101 -12.86 -13.56 -5.60
CA PRO A 101 -13.05 -13.61 -7.05
C PRO A 101 -14.29 -12.81 -7.49
N GLY A 102 -14.28 -12.37 -8.75
CA GLY A 102 -15.41 -11.70 -9.40
C GLY A 102 -15.38 -10.18 -9.29
N LYS A 103 -16.52 -9.55 -9.59
CA LYS A 103 -16.64 -8.09 -9.63
C LYS A 103 -16.81 -7.54 -8.20
N LEU A 104 -16.06 -6.49 -7.89
CA LEU A 104 -16.22 -5.76 -6.63
C LEU A 104 -17.64 -5.14 -6.54
N PRO A 105 -18.37 -5.33 -5.42
CA PRO A 105 -19.67 -4.72 -5.22
C PRO A 105 -19.62 -3.19 -5.33
N LYS A 106 -20.67 -2.59 -5.92
CA LYS A 106 -20.75 -1.14 -6.21
C LYS A 106 -20.33 -0.24 -5.03
N PRO A 107 -20.80 -0.45 -3.78
CA PRO A 107 -20.39 0.40 -2.66
C PRO A 107 -18.88 0.38 -2.39
N LEU A 108 -18.23 -0.77 -2.58
CA LEU A 108 -16.79 -0.94 -2.38
C LEU A 108 -16.01 -0.35 -3.56
N THR A 109 -16.52 -0.49 -4.80
CA THR A 109 -15.95 0.21 -5.97
C THR A 109 -15.98 1.73 -5.80
N GLU A 110 -17.09 2.29 -5.35
CA GLU A 110 -17.21 3.73 -5.10
C GLU A 110 -16.28 4.20 -3.98
N LEU A 111 -16.13 3.39 -2.91
CA LEU A 111 -15.18 3.69 -1.85
C LEU A 111 -13.73 3.65 -2.35
N ALA A 112 -13.34 2.62 -3.11
CA ALA A 112 -12.02 2.51 -3.72
C ALA A 112 -11.74 3.70 -4.66
N HIS A 113 -12.72 4.11 -5.46
CA HIS A 113 -12.59 5.27 -6.35
C HIS A 113 -12.36 6.57 -5.56
N ARG A 114 -13.13 6.81 -4.48
CA ARG A 114 -12.93 7.98 -3.61
C ARG A 114 -11.55 8.01 -2.97
N ILE A 115 -11.05 6.85 -2.52
CA ILE A 115 -9.70 6.75 -1.94
C ILE A 115 -8.65 7.06 -3.01
N GLY A 116 -8.85 6.56 -4.24
CA GLY A 116 -7.94 6.77 -5.36
C GLY A 116 -7.71 8.25 -5.70
N GLY A 117 -8.70 9.11 -5.51
CA GLY A 117 -8.53 10.56 -5.69
C GLY A 117 -7.66 11.26 -4.63
N GLY A 118 -7.33 10.57 -3.53
CA GLY A 118 -6.53 11.09 -2.43
C GLY A 118 -5.09 10.55 -2.36
N VAL A 119 -4.66 9.77 -3.36
CA VAL A 119 -3.30 9.20 -3.44
C VAL A 119 -2.71 9.43 -4.84
N PRO A 120 -1.38 9.40 -5.01
CA PRO A 120 -0.77 9.70 -6.31
C PRO A 120 -1.13 8.72 -7.41
N ARG A 121 -1.36 7.45 -7.05
CA ARG A 121 -1.65 6.36 -7.98
C ARG A 121 -2.37 5.21 -7.29
N VAL A 122 -3.15 4.45 -8.06
CA VAL A 122 -3.76 3.19 -7.62
C VAL A 122 -3.41 2.07 -8.58
N TRP A 123 -2.93 0.96 -8.05
CA TRP A 123 -2.80 -0.31 -8.78
C TRP A 123 -3.81 -1.30 -8.26
N VAL A 124 -4.50 -2.01 -9.16
CA VAL A 124 -5.51 -3.00 -8.80
C VAL A 124 -5.03 -4.39 -9.15
N MET A 125 -4.77 -5.20 -8.14
CA MET A 125 -4.33 -6.58 -8.31
C MET A 125 -5.55 -7.51 -8.33
N PRO A 126 -5.69 -8.37 -9.36
CA PRO A 126 -6.81 -9.29 -9.45
C PRO A 126 -6.69 -10.41 -8.40
N TRP A 127 -7.81 -11.10 -8.22
CA TRP A 127 -7.84 -12.34 -7.44
C TRP A 127 -7.03 -13.42 -8.16
N ASP A 128 -6.16 -14.11 -7.42
CA ASP A 128 -5.39 -15.23 -7.93
C ASP A 128 -5.75 -16.49 -7.14
N GLU A 129 -6.34 -17.47 -7.83
CA GLU A 129 -6.77 -18.73 -7.22
C GLU A 129 -5.58 -19.63 -6.84
N ASN A 130 -4.44 -19.52 -7.53
CA ASN A 130 -3.26 -20.33 -7.22
C ASN A 130 -2.65 -19.91 -5.89
N THR A 131 -2.61 -18.61 -5.59
CA THR A 131 -2.16 -18.15 -4.26
C THR A 131 -2.99 -18.77 -3.14
N ARG A 132 -4.31 -18.92 -3.31
CA ARG A 132 -5.17 -19.57 -2.32
C ARG A 132 -4.99 -21.09 -2.29
N ARG A 133 -4.94 -21.74 -3.45
CA ARG A 133 -5.03 -23.21 -3.58
C ARG A 133 -3.69 -23.91 -3.37
N THR A 134 -2.60 -23.31 -3.84
CA THR A 134 -1.27 -23.92 -3.89
C THR A 134 -0.20 -23.12 -3.15
N GLY A 135 -0.53 -21.92 -2.67
CA GLY A 135 0.42 -21.01 -2.03
C GLY A 135 1.45 -20.42 -3.01
N GLN A 136 1.25 -20.61 -4.32
CA GLN A 136 2.12 -20.07 -5.34
C GLN A 136 1.98 -18.54 -5.43
N ALA A 137 3.07 -17.88 -5.84
CA ALA A 137 3.03 -16.47 -6.16
C ALA A 137 1.97 -16.20 -7.25
N PRO A 138 1.27 -15.06 -7.18
CA PRO A 138 0.26 -14.74 -8.17
C PRO A 138 0.89 -14.60 -9.56
N ALA A 139 0.18 -15.05 -10.58
CA ALA A 139 0.68 -15.11 -11.96
C ALA A 139 0.04 -14.07 -12.89
N ALA A 140 -0.93 -13.29 -12.40
CA ALA A 140 -1.62 -12.31 -13.23
C ALA A 140 -0.66 -11.19 -13.69
N PRO A 141 -0.73 -10.76 -14.98
CA PRO A 141 0.16 -9.73 -15.53
C PRO A 141 0.19 -8.41 -14.75
N ALA A 142 -0.92 -8.06 -14.09
CA ALA A 142 -1.04 -6.86 -13.26
C ALA A 142 0.05 -6.77 -12.17
N TYR A 143 0.53 -7.89 -11.62
CA TYR A 143 1.60 -7.89 -10.62
C TYR A 143 2.96 -7.54 -11.24
N THR A 144 3.26 -8.07 -12.43
CA THR A 144 4.50 -7.74 -13.15
C THR A 144 4.47 -6.31 -13.71
N GLU A 145 3.31 -5.85 -14.18
CA GLU A 145 3.10 -4.47 -14.64
C GLU A 145 3.26 -3.47 -13.49
N PHE A 146 2.67 -3.76 -12.32
CA PHE A 146 2.88 -2.98 -11.10
C PHE A 146 4.38 -2.91 -10.74
N ALA A 147 5.08 -4.03 -10.78
CA ALA A 147 6.50 -4.06 -10.43
C ALA A 147 7.36 -3.24 -11.39
N ALA A 148 7.11 -3.35 -12.69
CA ALA A 148 7.81 -2.58 -13.71
C ALA A 148 7.56 -1.07 -13.55
N ASP A 149 6.29 -0.66 -13.43
CA ASP A 149 5.89 0.74 -13.27
C ASP A 149 6.47 1.36 -11.99
N LEU A 150 6.40 0.64 -10.87
CA LEU A 150 6.96 1.13 -9.62
C LEU A 150 8.50 1.23 -9.66
N THR A 151 9.16 0.29 -10.33
CA THR A 151 10.62 0.36 -10.54
C THR A 151 10.99 1.59 -11.35
N THR A 152 10.26 1.87 -12.44
CA THR A 152 10.45 3.11 -13.22
C THR A 152 10.22 4.37 -12.40
N ILE A 153 9.23 4.39 -11.49
CA ILE A 153 8.98 5.53 -10.59
C ILE A 153 10.14 5.72 -9.61
N LEU A 154 10.65 4.64 -9.03
CA LEU A 154 11.75 4.69 -8.05
C LEU A 154 13.08 5.11 -8.70
N GLU A 155 13.35 4.63 -9.91
CA GLU A 155 14.53 5.02 -10.71
C GLU A 155 14.41 6.44 -11.27
N GLY A 156 13.17 6.86 -11.56
CA GLY A 156 12.82 8.17 -12.12
C GLY A 156 12.67 9.30 -11.09
N GLY A 157 13.06 9.10 -9.83
CA GLY A 157 13.03 10.13 -8.77
C GLY A 157 13.65 11.46 -9.23
N PRO A 158 13.10 12.61 -8.79
CA PRO A 158 12.87 13.78 -9.61
C PRO A 158 14.10 14.35 -10.31
N GLN A 159 13.94 14.75 -11.59
CA GLN A 159 14.65 15.90 -12.10
C GLN A 159 14.10 17.16 -11.41
N ARG A 160 14.82 17.58 -10.37
CA ARG A 160 14.68 18.83 -9.59
C ARG A 160 13.68 18.83 -8.43
#